data_AF-A0A5D0MQJ7-F1
#
_entry.id   AF-A0A5D0MQJ7-F1
#
_cell.length_a   1.000
_cell.length_b   1.000
_cell.length_c   1.000
_cell.angle_alpha   90.00
_cell.angle_beta   90.00
_cell.angle_gamma   90.00
#
_symmetry.space_group_name_H-M   'P 1'
#
loop_
_entity.id
_entity.type
_entity.pdbx_description
1 polymer ?
#
loop_
_entity_poly.entity_id
_entity_poly.type
_entity_poly.pdbx_seq_one_letter_code
_entity_poly.pdbx_strand_id
1 'polypeptide(L)' 'MDRKQKKKSLEEMIEVVLFRIPKEIEAMRFYKSAAEKATDDAAKELFEHLAAQEKGHEAELRRILNDLKNQLNELKKQE' A
#
# COMPACT_ATOMS: atom_id res chain seq x y z
N MET A 1 1.32 -26.38 -7.25
CA MET A 1 0.78 -25.98 -5.93
C MET A 1 -0.62 -26.55 -5.79
N ASP A 2 -0.94 -27.10 -4.63
CA ASP A 2 -2.31 -27.49 -4.27
C ASP A 2 -3.25 -26.27 -4.23
N ARG A 3 -4.52 -26.44 -4.61
CA ARG A 3 -5.51 -25.34 -4.71
C ARG A 3 -5.78 -24.70 -3.36
N LYS A 4 -5.88 -25.51 -2.31
CA LYS A 4 -6.03 -25.04 -0.92
C LYS A 4 -4.83 -24.20 -0.50
N GLN A 5 -3.63 -24.64 -0.87
CA GLN A 5 -2.40 -23.88 -0.62
C GLN A 5 -2.37 -22.54 -1.38
N LYS A 6 -2.86 -22.51 -2.63
CA LYS A 6 -2.97 -21.27 -3.41
C LYS A 6 -3.96 -20.28 -2.79
N LYS A 7 -5.12 -20.76 -2.34
CA LYS A 7 -6.13 -19.95 -1.63
C LYS A 7 -5.54 -19.31 -0.37
N LYS A 8 -4.90 -20.12 0.48
CA LYS A 8 -4.24 -19.66 1.71
C LYS A 8 -3.18 -18.59 1.42
N SER A 9 -2.34 -18.81 0.40
CA SER A 9 -1.30 -17.84 0.02
C SER A 9 -1.89 -16.50 -0.46
N LEU A 10 -3.00 -16.51 -1.21
CA LEU A 10 -3.70 -15.28 -1.60
C LEU A 10 -4.28 -14.53 -0.39
N GLU A 11 -4.86 -15.26 0.57
CA GLU A 11 -5.39 -14.69 1.81
C GLU A 11 -4.27 -14.03 2.64
N GLU A 12 -3.13 -14.72 2.82
CA GLU A 12 -1.95 -14.19 3.51
C GLU A 12 -1.39 -12.93 2.81
N MET A 13 -1.30 -12.92 1.48
CA MET A 13 -0.85 -11.73 0.73
C MET A 13 -1.82 -10.55 0.88
N ILE A 14 -3.13 -10.81 0.87
CA ILE A 14 -4.14 -9.77 1.09
C ILE A 14 -4.00 -9.15 2.48
N GLU A 15 -3.78 -9.96 3.52
CA GLU A 15 -3.56 -9.49 4.89
C GLU A 15 -2.33 -8.58 4.99
N VAL A 16 -1.22 -9.00 4.38
CA VAL A 16 0.01 -8.19 4.36
C VAL A 16 -0.22 -6.85 3.66
N VAL A 17 -0.88 -6.84 2.49
CA VAL A 17 -1.16 -5.59 1.76
C VAL A 17 -2.08 -4.68 2.57
N LEU A 18 -3.13 -5.23 3.19
CA LEU A 18 -4.04 -4.46 4.05
C LEU A 18 -3.33 -3.84 5.25
N PHE A 19 -2.35 -4.54 5.82
CA PHE A 19 -1.53 -4.02 6.92
C PHE A 19 -0.60 -2.89 6.47
N ARG A 20 -0.12 -2.89 5.22
CA ARG A 20 0.84 -1.91 4.71
C ARG A 20 0.20 -0.59 4.26
N ILE A 21 -1.00 -0.63 3.69
CA ILE A 21 -1.74 0.60 3.27
C ILE A 21 -1.77 1.70 4.36
N PRO A 22 -2.19 1.43 5.61
CA PRO A 22 -2.22 2.48 6.64
C PRO A 22 -0.81 3.00 6.99
N LYS A 23 0.25 2.22 6.78
CA LYS A 23 1.63 2.64 7.00
C LYS A 23 2.10 3.66 5.96
N GLU A 24 1.72 3.48 4.69
CA GLU A 24 1.99 4.49 3.66
C GLU A 24 1.21 5.79 3.93
N ILE A 25 -0.03 5.69 4.42
CA ILE A 25 -0.83 6.86 4.82
C ILE A 25 -0.19 7.60 6.01
N GLU A 26 0.30 6.85 7.00
CA GLU A 26 1.02 7.40 8.16
C GLU A 26 2.30 8.11 7.72
N ALA A 27 3.11 7.48 6.85
CA ALA A 27 4.34 8.05 6.31
C ALA A 27 4.08 9.31 5.47
N MET A 28 3.07 9.29 4.58
CA MET A 28 2.65 10.48 3.83
C MET A 28 2.30 11.65 4.77
N ARG A 29 1.51 11.39 5.83
CA ARG A 29 1.13 12.42 6.81
C ARG A 29 2.32 12.93 7.60
N PHE A 30 3.24 12.03 7.96
CA PHE A 30 4.49 12.38 8.64
C PHE A 30 5.31 13.36 7.79
N TYR A 31 5.55 13.03 6.52
CA TYR A 31 6.33 13.89 5.63
C TYR A 31 5.62 15.21 5.33
N LYS A 32 4.30 15.23 5.16
CA LYS A 32 3.55 16.50 5.05
C LYS A 32 3.75 17.38 6.28
N SER A 33 3.62 16.82 7.48
CA SER A 33 3.85 17.59 8.71
C SER A 33 5.30 18.06 8.86
N ALA A 34 6.27 17.29 8.35
CA ALA A 34 7.67 17.70 8.31
C ALA A 34 7.90 18.86 7.34
N ALA A 35 7.28 18.81 6.14
CA ALA A 35 7.32 19.90 5.16
C ALA A 35 6.74 21.21 5.71
N GLU A 36 5.61 21.14 6.44
CA GLU A 36 4.98 22.29 7.08
C GLU A 36 5.84 22.95 8.16
N LYS A 37 6.72 22.17 8.81
CA LYS A 37 7.63 22.64 9.87
C LYS A 37 9.02 23.03 9.37
N ALA A 38 9.35 22.68 8.14
CA ALA A 38 10.65 22.97 7.55
C ALA A 38 10.79 24.47 7.29
N THR A 39 11.93 25.02 7.70
CA THR A 39 12.30 26.44 7.48
C THR A 39 13.24 26.62 6.30
N ASP A 40 13.88 25.53 5.85
CA ASP A 40 14.75 25.51 4.68
C ASP A 40 13.95 25.01 3.47
N ASP A 41 14.07 25.73 2.34
CA ASP A 41 13.27 25.44 1.15
C ASP A 41 13.62 24.08 0.54
N ALA A 42 14.89 23.67 0.55
CA ALA A 42 15.30 22.37 0.03
C ALA A 42 14.76 21.21 0.90
N ALA A 43 14.77 21.39 2.22
CA ALA A 43 14.15 20.43 3.15
C ALA A 43 12.63 20.32 2.94
N LYS A 44 11.95 21.45 2.72
CA LYS A 44 10.51 21.47 2.43
C LYS A 44 10.18 20.73 1.14
N GLU A 45 10.91 21.00 0.06
CA GLU A 45 10.74 20.31 -1.22
C GLU A 45 10.98 18.80 -1.10
N LEU A 46 12.02 18.40 -0.37
CA LEU A 46 12.31 16.99 -0.12
C LEU A 46 11.14 16.29 0.60
N PHE A 47 10.61 16.89 1.67
CA PHE A 47 9.50 16.29 2.40
C PHE A 47 8.20 16.24 1.60
N GLU A 48 7.90 17.26 0.78
CA GLU A 48 6.76 17.21 -0.15
C GLU A 48 6.93 16.09 -1.19
N HIS A 49 8.15 15.91 -1.71
CA HIS A 49 8.46 14.83 -2.63
C HIS A 49 8.23 13.46 -1.98
N LEU A 50 8.77 13.25 -0.77
CA LEU A 50 8.59 12.01 -0.01
C LEU A 50 7.10 11.75 0.27
N ALA A 51 6.34 12.76 0.70
CA ALA A 51 4.89 12.62 0.89
C ALA A 51 4.17 12.20 -0.41
N ALA A 52 4.56 12.76 -1.55
CA ALA A 52 4.01 12.37 -2.84
C ALA A 52 4.37 10.91 -3.23
N GLN A 53 5.59 10.46 -2.91
CA GLN A 53 6.00 9.08 -3.13
C GLN A 53 5.16 8.10 -2.30
N GLU A 54 4.95 8.37 -1.00
CA GLU A 54 4.14 7.48 -0.15
C GLU A 54 2.68 7.43 -0.60
N LYS A 55 2.13 8.52 -1.12
CA LYS A 55 0.82 8.52 -1.77
C LYS A 55 0.80 7.60 -3.02
N GLY A 56 1.89 7.57 -3.77
CA GLY A 56 2.06 6.65 -4.90
C GLY A 56 2.13 5.18 -4.45
N HIS A 57 2.89 4.88 -3.41
CA HIS A 57 2.98 3.54 -2.82
C HIS A 57 1.61 3.06 -2.32
N GLU A 58 0.87 3.93 -1.63
CA GLU A 58 -0.50 3.65 -1.15
C GLU A 58 -1.45 3.27 -2.29
N ALA A 59 -1.41 4.02 -3.39
CA ALA A 59 -2.23 3.76 -4.57
C ALA A 59 -1.87 2.42 -5.23
N GLU A 60 -0.58 2.10 -5.34
CA GLU A 60 -0.12 0.83 -5.90
C GLU A 60 -0.52 -0.36 -5.02
N LEU A 61 -0.42 -0.23 -3.69
CA LEU A 61 -0.91 -1.25 -2.76
C LEU A 61 -2.43 -1.49 -2.91
N ARG A 62 -3.23 -0.44 -3.14
CA ARG A 62 -4.67 -0.62 -3.44
C ARG A 62 -4.91 -1.34 -4.75
N ARG A 63 -4.11 -1.07 -5.78
CA ARG A 63 -4.18 -1.76 -7.07
C ARG A 63 -3.87 -3.25 -6.88
N ILE A 64 -2.78 -3.58 -6.20
CA ILE A 64 -2.38 -4.94 -5.86
C ILE A 64 -3.46 -5.65 -5.04
N LEU A 65 -4.05 -4.98 -4.05
CA LEU A 65 -5.13 -5.52 -3.23
C LEU A 65 -6.34 -5.94 -4.09
N ASN A 66 -6.73 -5.10 -5.05
CA ASN A 66 -7.83 -5.40 -5.95
C ASN A 66 -7.50 -6.60 -6.86
N ASP A 67 -6.29 -6.65 -7.42
CA ASP A 67 -5.83 -7.77 -8.24
C ASP A 67 -5.84 -9.09 -7.46
N LEU A 68 -5.35 -9.08 -6.21
CA LEU A 68 -5.35 -10.25 -5.33
C LEU A 68 -6.77 -10.71 -4.98
N LYS A 69 -7.67 -9.77 -4.67
CA LYS A 69 -9.09 -10.07 -4.40
C LYS A 69 -9.78 -10.67 -5.61
N ASN A 70 -9.51 -10.16 -6.80
CA ASN A 70 -10.03 -10.71 -8.05
C ASN A 70 -9.55 -12.15 -8.25
N GLN A 71 -8.25 -12.40 -8.09
CA GLN A 71 -7.69 -13.76 -8.17
C GLN A 71 -8.33 -14.73 -7.15
N LEU A 72 -8.53 -14.28 -5.91
CA LEU A 72 -9.19 -15.07 -4.87
C LEU A 72 -10.65 -15.36 -5.21
N ASN A 73 -11.38 -14.39 -5.76
CA ASN A 73 -12.77 -14.55 -6.17
C ASN A 73 -12.90 -15.54 -7.34
N GLU A 74 -12.04 -15.44 -8.36
CA GLU A 74 -12.02 -16.41 -9.45
C GLU A 74 -11.69 -17.83 -8.96
N LEU A 75 -10.79 -17.95 -7.97
CA LEU A 75 -10.49 -19.24 -7.36
C LEU A 75 -11.68 -19.81 -6.58
N LYS A 76 -12.55 -18.97 -6.01
CA LYS A 76 -13.76 -19.41 -5.29
C LYS A 76 -14.91 -19.79 -6.23
N LYS A 77 -15.05 -19.12 -7.39
CA LYS A 77 -16.11 -19.43 -8.38
C LYS A 77 -15.95 -20.80 -9.05
N GLN A 78 -14.75 -21.36 -9.01
CA GLN A 78 -14.45 -22.69 -9.54
C GLN A 78 -14.70 -23.81 -8.49
N GLU A 79 -15.20 -23.48 -7.29
CA GLU A 79 -15.67 -24.42 -6.25
C GLU A 79 -17.11 -24.81 -6.53
#